data_AF-A0A397HB57-F1
#
_entry.id   AF-A0A397HB57-F1
#
_cell.length_a   1.000
_cell.length_b   1.000
_cell.length_c   1.000
_cell.angle_alpha   90.00
_cell.angle_beta   90.00
_cell.angle_gamma   90.00
#
_symmetry.space_group_name_H-M   'P 1'
#
loop_
_entity.id
_entity.type
_entity.pdbx_description
1 polymer ?
#
loop_
_entity_poly.entity_id
_entity_poly.type
_entity_poly.pdbx_seq_one_letter_code
_entity_poly.pdbx_strand_id
1 'polypeptide(L)' 'MSWAEEEFSKMFLVSELQWLIWAFGDNAKNKRKKNLIPLILDHLKKETPFLEEAFAKKQIFIE' A
#
# COMPACT_ATOMS: atom_id res chain seq x y z
N MET A 1 2.17 15.58 -2.64
CA MET A 1 2.78 14.24 -2.60
C MET A 1 4.14 14.42 -1.96
N SER A 2 4.43 13.70 -0.89
CA SER A 2 5.75 13.77 -0.24
C SER A 2 6.81 13.12 -1.14
N TRP A 3 8.10 13.37 -0.86
CA TRP A 3 9.20 12.71 -1.58
C TRP A 3 9.09 11.17 -1.50
N ALA A 4 8.76 10.63 -0.33
CA ALA A 4 8.59 9.20 -0.13
C ALA A 4 7.41 8.61 -0.94
N GLU A 5 6.29 9.33 -1.02
CA GLU A 5 5.15 8.92 -1.85
C GLU A 5 5.50 8.93 -3.35
N GLU A 6 6.33 9.87 -3.77
CA GLU A 6 6.79 9.98 -5.15
C GLU A 6 7.76 8.86 -5.53
N GLU A 7 8.69 8.50 -4.64
CA GLU A 7 9.57 7.35 -4.82
C GLU A 7 8.79 6.02 -4.81
N PHE A 8 7.87 5.84 -3.87
CA PHE A 8 6.98 4.67 -3.86
C PHE A 8 6.18 4.56 -5.16
N SER A 9 5.65 5.67 -5.66
CA SER A 9 4.93 5.73 -6.94
C SER A 9 5.78 5.31 -8.15
N LYS A 10 7.10 5.52 -8.11
CA LYS A 10 8.02 5.10 -9.18
C LYS A 10 8.26 3.60 -9.20
N MET A 11 8.13 2.92 -8.05
CA MET A 11 8.37 1.47 -7.94
C MET A 11 7.31 0.62 -8.65
N PHE A 12 6.10 1.15 -8.85
CA PHE A 12 4.97 0.40 -9.38
C PHE A 12 4.40 1.01 -10.66
N LEU A 13 3.91 0.20 -11.58
CA LEU A 13 3.09 0.62 -12.71
C LEU A 13 1.67 1.00 -12.24
N VAL A 14 0.94 1.75 -13.07
CA VAL A 14 -0.47 2.10 -12.77
C VAL A 14 -1.33 0.86 -12.58
N SER A 15 -1.12 -0.16 -13.42
CA SER A 15 -1.85 -1.44 -13.35
C SER A 15 -1.59 -2.20 -12.05
N GLU A 16 -0.36 -2.15 -11.54
CA GLU A 16 0.01 -2.80 -10.27
C GLU A 16 -0.63 -2.06 -9.08
N LEU A 17 -0.64 -0.72 -9.11
CA LEU A 17 -1.35 0.08 -8.12
C LEU A 17 -2.87 -0.17 -8.14
N GLN A 18 -3.46 -0.37 -9.33
CA GLN A 18 -4.87 -0.74 -9.45
C GLN A 18 -5.15 -2.16 -8.93
N TRP A 19 -4.23 -3.09 -9.18
CA TRP A 19 -4.32 -4.45 -8.64
C TRP A 19 -4.28 -4.45 -7.10
N LEU A 20 -3.39 -3.65 -6.49
CA LEU A 20 -3.32 -3.50 -5.04
C LEU A 20 -4.63 -2.96 -4.45
N ILE A 21 -5.20 -1.91 -5.03
CA ILE A 21 -6.51 -1.38 -4.63
C ILE A 21 -7.60 -2.45 -4.68
N TRP A 22 -7.64 -3.24 -5.76
CA TRP A 22 -8.57 -4.35 -5.89
C TRP A 22 -8.33 -5.44 -4.82
N ALA A 23 -7.08 -5.77 -4.52
CA ALA A 23 -6.72 -6.75 -3.49
C ALA A 23 -7.15 -6.30 -2.09
N PHE A 24 -7.15 -4.99 -1.80
CA PHE A 24 -7.71 -4.41 -0.58
C PHE A 24 -9.26 -4.40 -0.54
N GLY A 25 -9.92 -4.91 -1.58
CA GLY A 25 -11.39 -4.92 -1.67
C GLY A 25 -12.00 -3.57 -2.05
N ASP A 26 -11.19 -2.63 -2.55
CA ASP A 26 -11.63 -1.31 -3.01
C ASP A 26 -11.85 -1.33 -4.53
N ASN A 27 -12.80 -0.54 -5.01
CA ASN A 27 -13.19 -0.46 -6.43
C ASN A 27 -12.79 0.86 -7.09
N ALA A 28 -11.92 1.66 -6.46
CA ALA A 28 -11.53 2.97 -6.97
C ALA A 28 -11.03 2.91 -8.43
N LYS A 29 -11.86 3.41 -9.36
CA LYS A 29 -11.60 3.39 -10.82
C LYS A 29 -10.63 4.48 -11.28
N ASN A 30 -9.71 4.91 -10.41
CA ASN A 30 -8.76 5.97 -10.74
C ASN A 30 -7.64 5.45 -11.66
N LYS A 31 -7.35 6.21 -12.73
CA LYS A 31 -6.27 5.86 -13.69
C LYS A 31 -4.95 6.58 -13.43
N ARG A 32 -4.91 7.54 -12.50
CA ARG A 32 -3.72 8.35 -12.23
C ARG A 32 -3.07 7.88 -10.93
N LYS A 33 -1.75 7.60 -10.97
CA LYS A 33 -0.96 7.22 -9.78
C LYS A 33 -1.21 8.16 -8.60
N LYS A 34 -1.22 9.46 -8.85
CA LYS A 34 -1.42 10.47 -7.79
C LYS A 34 -2.72 10.35 -6.97
N ASN A 35 -3.74 9.70 -7.53
CA ASN A 35 -4.99 9.45 -6.83
C ASN A 35 -5.01 8.06 -6.17
N LEU A 36 -4.22 7.10 -6.66
CA LEU A 36 -4.14 5.73 -6.14
C LEU A 36 -3.23 5.64 -4.91
N ILE A 37 -2.12 6.39 -4.93
CA ILE A 37 -1.11 6.36 -3.86
C ILE A 37 -1.72 6.67 -2.48
N PRO A 38 -2.51 7.75 -2.29
CA PRO A 38 -3.10 8.03 -0.98
C PRO A 38 -4.06 6.93 -0.50
N LEU A 39 -4.81 6.32 -1.41
CA LEU A 39 -5.75 5.23 -1.09
C LEU A 39 -5.00 3.97 -0.63
N ILE A 40 -3.95 3.59 -1.35
CA ILE A 40 -3.09 2.45 -0.97
C ILE A 40 -2.48 2.68 0.41
N LEU A 41 -1.94 3.88 0.65
CA LEU A 41 -1.35 4.21 1.95
C LEU A 41 -2.38 4.22 3.08
N ASP A 42 -3.60 4.65 2.81
CA ASP A 42 -4.70 4.60 3.78
C ASP A 42 -5.11 3.17 4.12
N HIS A 43 -5.22 2.29 3.12
CA HIS A 43 -5.45 0.85 3.33
C HIS A 43 -4.33 0.21 4.14
N LEU A 44 -3.06 0.43 3.78
CA LEU A 44 -1.91 -0.10 4.53
C LEU A 44 -1.87 0.39 5.98
N LYS A 45 -2.26 1.64 6.24
CA LYS A 45 -2.36 2.17 7.60
C LYS A 45 -3.50 1.55 8.40
N LYS A 46 -4.59 1.14 7.74
CA LYS A 46 -5.76 0.50 8.33
C LYS A 46 -5.59 -1.01 8.51
N GLU A 47 -4.72 -1.63 7.71
CA GLU A 47 -4.22 -3.00 7.94
C GLU A 47 -3.23 -3.07 9.13
N THR A 48 -3.28 -2.09 10.04
CA THR A 48 -2.57 -2.08 11.32
C THR A 48 -2.61 -3.44 12.03
N PRO A 49 -3.72 -4.20 12.09
CA PRO A 49 -3.70 -5.52 12.71
C PRO A 49 -2.78 -6.52 12.02
N PHE A 50 -2.73 -6.52 10.68
CA PHE A 50 -1.82 -7.38 9.91
C PHE A 50 -0.38 -6.91 10.07
N LEU A 51 -0.11 -5.61 9.98
CA LEU A 51 1.25 -5.08 10.17
C LEU A 51 1.74 -5.28 11.61
N GLU A 52 0.93 -4.99 12.62
CA GLU A 52 1.25 -5.23 14.03
C GLU A 52 1.53 -6.71 14.27
N GLU A 53 0.69 -7.60 13.75
CA GLU A 53 0.91 -9.04 13.88
C GLU A 53 2.12 -9.52 13.06
N ALA A 54 2.38 -8.99 11.87
CA ALA A 54 3.56 -9.30 11.07
C ALA A 54 4.86 -8.76 11.71
N PHE A 55 4.83 -7.59 12.34
CA PHE A 55 5.95 -7.05 13.13
C PHE A 55 6.17 -7.86 14.41
N ALA A 56 5.10 -8.21 15.12
CA ALA A 56 5.17 -9.09 16.30
C ALA A 56 5.71 -10.47 15.92
N LYS A 57 5.29 -11.04 14.78
CA LYS A 57 5.84 -12.30 14.27
C LYS A 57 7.26 -12.14 13.73
N LYS A 58 7.63 -11.00 13.12
CA LYS A 58 9.03 -10.75 12.72
C LYS A 58 10.00 -10.79 13.90
N GLN A 59 9.60 -10.37 15.09
CA GLN A 59 10.40 -10.58 16.32
C GLN A 59 10.63 -12.07 16.63
N ILE A 60 9.74 -12.96 16.20
CA ILE A 60 9.88 -14.42 16.32
C ILE A 60 10.85 -14.97 15.27
N PHE A 61 11.09 -14.24 14.17
CA PHE A 61 12.00 -14.62 13.08
C PHE A 61 13.34 -13.88 13.10
N ILE A 62 13.68 -13.17 14.19
CA ILE A 62 15.05 -12.68 14.42
C ILE A 62 15.84 -13.86 14.97
N GLU A 63 16.68 -14.46 14.11
CA GLU A 63 17.69 -15.45 14.47
C GLU A 63 18.91 -14.78 15.12
#